data_AF-A0A1Q6LQI7-F1
#
_entry.id   AF-A0A1Q6LQI7-F1
#
_cell.length_a   1.000
_cell.length_b   1.000
_cell.length_c   1.000
_cell.angle_alpha   90.00
_cell.angle_beta   90.00
_cell.angle_gamma   90.00
#
_symmetry.space_group_name_H-M   'P 1'
#
loop_
_entity.id
_entity.type
_entity.pdbx_description
1 polymer ?
#
loop_
_entity_poly.entity_id
_entity_poly.type
_entity_poly.pdbx_seq_one_letter_code
_entity_poly.pdbx_strand_id
1 'polypeptide(L)'
;MTAKQTITFATFQELLPDSCNHPLKKQLRDKARYYGRKFLFKKQCDANNGENTVIIVTHNALIAEVADRVIRLKNGQIESNTVNKHSKNIDEVEW
;
A
#
# COMPACT_ATOMS: atom_id res chain seq x y z
N MET A 1 1.15 -27.14 6.81
CA MET A 1 0.09 -26.37 7.49
C MET A 1 -0.39 -25.30 6.54
N THR A 2 -1.62 -25.42 6.04
CA THR A 2 -2.16 -24.59 4.94
C THR A 2 -2.82 -23.36 5.55
N ALA A 3 -2.17 -22.20 5.49
CA ALA A 3 -2.76 -20.94 5.92
C ALA A 3 -3.83 -20.51 4.90
N LYS A 4 -5.07 -20.37 5.37
CA LYS A 4 -6.22 -19.90 4.58
C LYS A 4 -6.00 -18.46 4.14
N GLN A 5 -6.21 -18.21 2.85
CA GLN A 5 -6.11 -16.89 2.22
C GLN A 5 -7.37 -16.08 2.53
N THR A 6 -7.22 -14.94 3.20
CA THR A 6 -8.31 -13.98 3.43
C THR A 6 -7.99 -12.71 2.66
N ILE A 7 -8.92 -12.30 1.79
CA ILE A 7 -8.80 -11.15 0.91
C ILE A 7 -9.48 -9.96 1.60
N THR A 8 -8.71 -8.92 1.94
CA THR A 8 -9.26 -7.68 2.49
C THR A 8 -9.17 -6.58 1.46
N PHE A 9 -10.32 -6.10 0.99
CA PHE A 9 -10.45 -4.96 0.11
C PHE A 9 -10.49 -3.68 0.96
N ALA A 10 -9.52 -2.79 0.80
CA ALA A 10 -9.58 -1.44 1.34
C ALA A 10 -9.65 -0.44 0.20
N THR A 11 -10.86 -0.20 -0.32
CA THR A 11 -11.15 1.02 -1.08
C THR A 11 -11.27 2.17 -0.10
N PHE A 12 -10.25 3.02 0.00
CA PHE A 12 -10.36 4.30 0.70
C PHE A 12 -11.03 5.31 -0.24
N GLN A 13 -12.37 5.29 -0.30
CA GLN A 13 -13.14 6.36 -0.92
C GLN A 13 -13.14 7.55 0.06
N GLU A 14 -12.64 8.70 -0.38
CA GLU A 14 -12.71 9.95 0.38
C GLU A 14 -14.15 10.36 0.68
N LEU A 15 -14.43 10.64 1.95
CA LEU A 15 -15.56 11.46 2.36
C LEU A 15 -15.03 12.61 3.20
N LEU A 16 -14.48 13.64 2.56
CA LEU A 16 -14.49 14.99 3.13
C LEU A 16 -14.83 15.99 2.01
N PRO A 17 -15.88 16.82 2.18
CA PRO A 17 -16.35 17.72 1.12
C PRO A 17 -15.32 18.81 0.78
N ASP A 18 -15.20 19.11 -0.51
CA ASP A 18 -14.22 20.01 -1.13
C ASP A 18 -14.38 21.52 -0.79
N SER A 19 -15.21 21.91 0.19
CA SER A 19 -15.66 23.31 0.30
C SER A 19 -14.64 24.32 0.85
N CYS A 20 -13.37 23.95 1.00
CA CYS A 20 -12.34 24.85 1.51
C CYS A 20 -11.10 24.87 0.60
N ASN A 21 -11.14 25.73 -0.43
CA ASN A 21 -10.03 26.08 -1.33
C ASN A 21 -9.01 27.04 -0.68
N HIS A 22 -8.63 26.80 0.57
CA HIS A 22 -7.53 27.52 1.21
C HIS A 22 -6.22 26.72 1.03
N PRO A 23 -5.15 27.31 0.46
CA PRO A 23 -3.92 26.59 0.12
C PRO A 23 -3.31 25.80 1.28
N LEU A 24 -3.31 26.37 2.49
CA LEU A 24 -2.77 25.70 3.69
C LEU A 24 -3.63 24.52 4.16
N LYS A 25 -4.97 24.61 4.01
CA LYS A 25 -5.88 23.51 4.34
C LYS A 25 -5.72 22.35 3.37
N LYS A 26 -5.48 22.63 2.08
CA LYS A 26 -5.16 21.63 1.07
C LYS A 26 -3.86 20.90 1.41
N GLN A 27 -2.78 21.64 1.70
CA GLN A 27 -1.49 21.06 2.10
C GLN A 27 -1.59 20.15 3.33
N LEU A 28 -2.36 20.56 4.35
CA LEU A 28 -2.58 19.75 5.56
C LEU A 28 -3.38 18.48 5.26
N ARG A 29 -4.43 18.57 4.42
CA ARG A 29 -5.19 17.39 3.98
C ARG A 29 -4.31 16.41 3.20
N ASP A 30 -3.52 16.91 2.26
CA ASP A 30 -2.63 16.08 1.43
C ASP A 30 -1.57 15.38 2.29
N LYS A 31 -0.98 16.09 3.26
CA LYS A 31 -0.06 15.50 4.25
C LYS A 31 -0.75 14.45 5.13
N ALA A 32 -1.92 14.76 5.70
CA ALA A 32 -2.66 13.81 6.53
C ALA A 32 -3.00 12.53 5.77
N ARG A 33 -3.38 12.67 4.49
CA ARG A 33 -3.65 11.55 3.60
C ARG A 33 -2.41 10.73 3.28
N TYR A 34 -1.29 11.39 3.00
CA TYR A 34 0.00 10.75 2.73
C TYR A 34 0.49 9.93 3.93
N TYR A 35 0.64 10.59 5.08
CA TYR A 35 1.15 9.95 6.29
C TYR A 35 0.17 8.91 6.85
N GLY A 36 -1.14 9.15 6.72
CA GLY A 36 -2.17 8.19 7.12
C GLY A 36 -2.10 6.88 6.33
N ARG A 37 -1.89 6.94 5.01
CA ARG A 37 -1.72 5.74 4.18
C ARG A 37 -0.43 4.98 4.53
N LYS A 38 0.70 5.68 4.69
CA LYS A 38 1.98 5.07 5.10
C LYS A 38 1.84 4.38 6.46
N PHE A 39 1.22 5.05 7.43
CA PHE A 39 0.99 4.50 8.77
C PHE A 39 0.13 3.23 8.73
N LEU A 40 -0.99 3.26 8.01
CA LEU A 40 -1.87 2.10 7.90
C LEU A 40 -1.15 0.93 7.23
N PHE A 41 -0.43 1.18 6.13
CA PHE A 41 0.34 0.14 5.44
C PHE A 41 1.37 -0.51 6.37
N LYS A 42 2.14 0.30 7.10
CA LYS A 42 3.12 -0.19 8.09
C LYS A 42 2.47 -1.05 9.15
N LYS A 43 1.36 -0.57 9.73
CA LYS A 43 0.60 -1.33 10.73
C LYS A 43 0.07 -2.64 10.21
N GLN A 44 -0.39 -2.69 8.96
CA GLN A 44 -0.81 -3.94 8.35
C GLN A 44 0.37 -4.88 8.12
N CYS A 45 1.56 -4.41 7.74
CA CYS A 45 2.72 -5.30 7.56
C CYS A 45 3.30 -5.81 8.90
N ASP A 46 3.27 -4.99 9.94
CA ASP A 46 3.83 -5.33 11.26
C ASP A 46 2.85 -6.12 12.16
N ALA A 47 1.59 -6.30 11.72
CA ALA A 47 0.58 -7.01 12.51
C ALA A 47 0.97 -8.47 12.72
N ASN A 48 0.58 -9.06 13.87
CA ASN A 48 0.95 -10.44 14.23
C ASN A 48 2.46 -10.73 14.10
N ASN A 49 3.32 -9.79 14.48
CA ASN A 49 4.78 -9.92 14.39
C ASN A 49 5.29 -10.24 12.97
N GLY A 50 4.55 -9.82 11.92
CA GLY A 50 4.90 -10.08 10.53
C GLY A 50 4.55 -11.49 10.04
N GLU A 51 3.81 -12.29 10.81
CA GLU A 51 3.32 -13.61 10.37
C GLU A 51 2.07 -13.53 9.48
N ASN A 52 1.58 -12.32 9.21
CA ASN A 52 0.42 -12.12 8.39
C ASN A 52 0.77 -11.98 6.90
N THR A 53 -0.15 -12.39 6.03
CA THR A 53 -0.01 -12.22 4.59
C THR A 53 -0.73 -10.95 4.16
N VAL A 54 0.03 -9.99 3.63
CA VAL A 54 -0.49 -8.73 3.10
C VAL A 54 -0.44 -8.76 1.58
N ILE A 55 -1.58 -8.52 0.93
CA ILE A 55 -1.66 -8.38 -0.53
C ILE A 55 -2.01 -6.93 -0.83
N ILE A 56 -1.17 -6.28 -1.63
CA ILE A 56 -1.39 -4.91 -2.07
C ILE A 56 -1.58 -4.89 -3.57
N VAL A 57 -2.69 -4.30 -4.00
CA VAL A 57 -2.95 -4.00 -5.41
C VAL A 57 -2.71 -2.52 -5.60
N THR A 58 -1.74 -2.18 -6.44
CA THR A 58 -1.36 -0.79 -6.66
C THR A 58 -0.81 -0.60 -8.07
N HIS A 59 -1.01 0.60 -8.60
CA HIS A 59 -0.35 1.06 -9.81
C HIS A 59 0.98 1.77 -9.51
N ASN A 60 1.31 2.03 -8.24
CA ASN A 60 2.57 2.65 -7.84
C ASN A 60 3.68 1.59 -7.76
N ALA A 61 4.61 1.64 -8.71
CA ALA A 61 5.74 0.71 -8.79
C ALA A 61 6.69 0.81 -7.58
N LEU A 62 6.78 1.96 -6.89
CA LEU A 62 7.67 2.14 -5.73
C LEU A 62 7.28 1.24 -4.55
N ILE A 63 5.98 0.96 -4.38
CA ILE A 63 5.49 0.07 -3.33
C ILE A 63 5.95 -1.37 -3.56
N ALA A 64 6.18 -1.76 -4.82
CA ALA A 64 6.65 -3.10 -5.16
C ALA A 64 8.05 -3.41 -4.58
N GLU A 65 8.84 -2.37 -4.30
CA GLU A 65 10.16 -2.53 -3.70
C GLU A 65 10.11 -3.01 -2.24
N VAL A 66 9.00 -2.78 -1.54
CA VAL A 66 8.77 -3.26 -0.16
C VAL A 66 8.28 -4.72 -0.13
N ALA A 67 7.67 -5.18 -1.22
CA ALA A 67 7.03 -6.49 -1.26
C ALA A 67 8.04 -7.63 -1.43
N ASP A 68 7.81 -8.76 -0.75
CA ASP A 68 8.61 -9.98 -0.91
C ASP A 68 8.41 -10.68 -2.26
N ARG A 69 7.24 -10.48 -2.88
CA ARG A 69 6.91 -11.00 -4.20
C ARG A 69 6.12 -9.96 -4.98
N VAL A 70 6.48 -9.78 -6.24
CA VAL A 70 5.85 -8.85 -7.16
C VAL A 70 5.23 -9.63 -8.31
N ILE A 71 3.92 -9.49 -8.47
CA ILE A 71 3.17 -10.02 -9.61
C ILE A 71 2.73 -8.85 -10.46
N ARG A 72 3.21 -8.77 -11.70
CA ARG A 72 2.80 -7.73 -12.65
C ARG A 72 1.66 -8.25 -13.51
N LEU A 73 0.61 -7.44 -13.61
CA LEU A 73 -0.56 -7.72 -14.44
C LEU A 73 -0.60 -6.74 -15.61
N LYS A 74 -0.94 -7.24 -16.79
CA LYS A 74 -1.16 -6.45 -17.99
C LYS A 74 -2.29 -7.07 -18.80
N ASN A 75 -3.30 -6.28 -19.16
CA ASN A 75 -4.47 -6.73 -19.93
C ASN A 75 -5.18 -7.96 -19.33
N GLY A 76 -5.29 -8.01 -18.00
CA GLY A 76 -5.92 -9.13 -17.30
C GLY A 76 -5.08 -10.42 -17.23
N GLN A 77 -3.84 -10.39 -17.73
CA GLN A 77 -2.92 -11.53 -17.71
C GLN A 77 -1.72 -11.25 -16.80
N ILE A 78 -1.14 -12.31 -16.23
CA ILE A 78 0.11 -12.23 -15.47
C ILE A 78 1.25 -12.05 -16.46
N GLU A 79 1.91 -10.90 -16.40
CA GLU A 79 3.10 -10.59 -17.20
C GLU A 79 4.37 -11.12 -16.54
N SER A 80 4.47 -11.05 -15.21
CA SER A 80 5.60 -11.61 -14.45
C SER A 80 5.23 -11.95 -13.01
N ASN A 81 5.96 -12.89 -12.43
CA ASN A 81 5.87 -13.26 -11.01
C ASN A 81 7.29 -13.44 -10.48
N THR A 82 7.76 -12.48 -9.69
CA THR A 82 9.16 -12.43 -9.24
C THR A 82 9.23 -12.34 -7.73
N VAL A 83 10.10 -13.15 -7.12
CA VAL A 83 10.45 -12.99 -5.70
C VAL A 83 11.47 -11.86 -5.59
N ASN A 84 11.17 -10.85 -4.79
CA ASN A 84 12.06 -9.74 -4.51
C ASN A 84 13.07 -10.18 -3.44
N LYS A 85 14.34 -10.34 -3.82
CA LYS A 85 15.40 -10.78 -2.90
C LYS A 85 15.89 -9.67 -1.98
N HIS A 86 15.59 -8.42 -2.30
CA HIS A 86 16.05 -7.24 -1.60
C HIS A 86 14.85 -6.33 -1.33
N SER A 87 13.91 -6.80 -0.50
CA SER A 87 12.80 -5.97 -0.05
C SER A 87 13.32 -4.80 0.78
N LYS A 88 12.90 -3.59 0.42
CA LYS A 88 13.24 -2.37 1.16
C LYS A 88 12.38 -2.24 2.39
N ASN A 89 12.89 -1.54 3.40
CA ASN A 89 12.05 -1.15 4.52
C ASN A 89 10.99 -0.13 4.05
N ILE A 90 9.77 -0.23 4.56
CA ILE A 90 8.68 0.70 4.25
C ILE A 90 9.05 2.18 4.53
N ASP A 91 9.95 2.40 5.48
CA ASP A 91 10.39 3.74 5.86
C ASP A 91 11.32 4.38 4.81
N GLU A 92 11.96 3.57 3.97
CA GLU A 92 12.87 3.99 2.89
C GLU A 92 12.17 4.33 1.57
N VAL A 93 10.90 3.97 1.43
CA VAL A 93 10.13 4.23 0.20
C VAL A 93 9.49 5.61 0.26
N GLU A 94 9.59 6.35 -0.84
CA GLU A 94 8.87 7.60 -1.08
C GLU A 94 7.46 7.29 -1.62
N TRP A 95 6.42 7.94 -1.07
CA TRP A 95 5.00 7.58 -1.27
C TRP A 95 4.19 8.56 -2.12
#